data_AF-A0A6V7LUE7-F1
#
_entry.id   AF-A0A6V7LUE7-F1
#
_cell.length_a   1.000
_cell.length_b   1.000
_cell.length_c   1.000
_cell.angle_alpha   90.00
_cell.angle_beta   90.00
_cell.angle_gamma   90.00
#
_symmetry.space_group_name_H-M   'P 1'
#
loop_
_entity.id
_entity.type
_entity.pdbx_description
1 polymer ?
#
loop_
_entity_poly.entity_id
_entity_poly.type
_entity_poly.pdbx_seq_one_letter_code
_entity_poly.pdbx_strand_id
1 'polypeptide(L)'
;IRNVLVLFCAVMTEHKLLFHSASYSRLTEGCRALTALMYPFRYNHVYIPLLPAALVEILSTPTPFIMGVHSSLKHEVSELMDVIVADLDGGSITVPDGVSLALLPEPLLSQTQDHLSLVLQPELTCADYAFPPLATRAPHAPMLDKELRAVFMRTFAQLLQGYRSCLTLIRIHPKPVITFHKAAFLGERGLTDCDFTIRVLDCMFFTSFIAERGPPWRPCDVWDELYSNISDQLKQ
;
A
#
# COMPACT_ATOMS: atom_id res chain seq x y z
N ILE A 1 3.07 -9.34 10.00
CA ILE A 1 3.79 -8.43 9.08
C ILE A 1 3.74 -8.93 7.65
N ARG A 2 4.31 -10.11 7.33
CA ARG A 2 4.31 -10.69 5.97
C ARG A 2 2.96 -10.61 5.24
N ASN A 3 1.88 -11.05 5.88
CA ASN A 3 0.56 -11.02 5.25
C ASN A 3 0.12 -9.59 4.87
N VAL A 4 0.35 -8.61 5.76
CA VAL A 4 0.03 -7.20 5.47
C VAL A 4 0.87 -6.70 4.30
N LEU A 5 2.14 -7.07 4.19
CA LEU A 5 2.98 -6.69 3.05
C LEU A 5 2.52 -7.34 1.74
N VAL A 6 2.05 -8.58 1.77
CA VAL A 6 1.44 -9.24 0.59
C VAL A 6 0.18 -8.50 0.16
N LEU A 7 -0.74 -8.21 1.09
CA LEU A 7 -1.95 -7.41 0.79
C LEU A 7 -1.62 -6.01 0.28
N PHE A 8 -0.63 -5.37 0.89
CA PHE A 8 -0.14 -4.07 0.47
C PHE A 8 0.40 -4.13 -0.96
N CYS A 9 1.26 -5.08 -1.29
CA CYS A 9 1.75 -5.23 -2.65
C CYS A 9 0.59 -5.48 -3.63
N ALA A 10 -0.36 -6.32 -3.23
CA ALA A 10 -1.50 -6.68 -4.06
C ALA A 10 -2.46 -5.50 -4.34
N VAL A 11 -2.71 -4.63 -3.35
CA VAL A 11 -3.51 -3.41 -3.60
C VAL A 11 -2.75 -2.40 -4.45
N MET A 12 -1.42 -2.30 -4.24
CA MET A 12 -0.57 -1.39 -4.99
C MET A 12 -0.36 -1.81 -6.45
N THR A 13 -0.59 -3.08 -6.79
CA THR A 13 -0.60 -3.58 -8.18
C THR A 13 -2.01 -3.89 -8.69
N GLU A 14 -3.03 -3.27 -8.09
CA GLU A 14 -4.43 -3.29 -8.53
C GLU A 14 -5.04 -4.70 -8.71
N HIS A 15 -4.71 -5.64 -7.81
CA HIS A 15 -5.41 -6.94 -7.78
C HIS A 15 -6.80 -6.85 -7.15
N LYS A 16 -7.63 -7.88 -7.42
CA LYS A 16 -8.89 -8.12 -6.73
C LYS A 16 -8.62 -8.68 -5.34
N LEU A 17 -9.06 -7.97 -4.31
CA LEU A 17 -8.86 -8.32 -2.91
C LEU A 17 -10.20 -8.62 -2.24
N LEU A 18 -10.31 -9.81 -1.69
CA LEU A 18 -11.49 -10.25 -0.95
C LEU A 18 -11.13 -10.56 0.50
N PHE A 19 -11.71 -9.80 1.42
CA PHE A 19 -11.60 -10.03 2.85
C PHE A 19 -12.70 -10.99 3.29
N HIS A 20 -12.35 -11.99 4.08
CA HIS A 20 -13.27 -13.00 4.60
C HIS A 20 -13.24 -12.99 6.13
N SER A 21 -14.40 -12.93 6.77
CA SER A 21 -14.53 -13.03 8.23
C SER A 21 -15.97 -13.25 8.69
N ALA A 22 -16.15 -13.89 9.85
CA ALA A 22 -17.43 -13.96 10.55
C ALA A 22 -17.76 -12.64 11.27
N SER A 23 -16.81 -11.69 11.35
CA SER A 23 -17.00 -10.38 11.99
C SER A 23 -17.07 -9.27 10.96
N TYR A 24 -18.24 -8.63 10.85
CA TYR A 24 -18.43 -7.43 10.02
C TYR A 24 -17.50 -6.26 10.42
N SER A 25 -17.16 -6.17 11.71
CA SER A 25 -16.20 -5.18 12.21
C SER A 25 -14.81 -5.46 11.65
N ARG A 26 -14.32 -6.71 11.72
CA ARG A 26 -13.02 -7.08 11.12
C ARG A 26 -12.97 -6.82 9.61
N LEU A 27 -14.05 -7.12 8.88
CA LEU A 27 -14.13 -6.82 7.44
C LEU A 27 -13.98 -5.32 7.18
N THR A 28 -14.79 -4.50 7.86
CA THR A 28 -14.80 -3.05 7.66
C THR A 28 -13.45 -2.43 8.03
N GLU A 29 -12.93 -2.76 9.21
CA GLU A 29 -11.66 -2.23 9.70
C GLU A 29 -10.46 -2.75 8.90
N GLY A 30 -10.48 -4.02 8.46
CA GLY A 30 -9.42 -4.60 7.63
C GLY A 30 -9.32 -3.92 6.25
N CYS A 31 -10.46 -3.76 5.57
CA CYS A 31 -10.50 -3.04 4.29
C CYS A 31 -10.08 -1.57 4.45
N ARG A 32 -10.60 -0.90 5.49
CA ARG A 32 -10.24 0.50 5.79
C ARG A 32 -8.76 0.66 6.09
N ALA A 33 -8.19 -0.20 6.94
CA ALA A 33 -6.78 -0.19 7.28
C ALA A 33 -5.91 -0.33 6.03
N LEU A 34 -6.20 -1.30 5.15
CA LEU A 34 -5.44 -1.48 3.91
C LEU A 34 -5.45 -0.21 3.04
N THR A 35 -6.62 0.42 2.84
CA THR A 35 -6.70 1.68 2.09
C THR A 35 -5.97 2.83 2.78
N ALA A 36 -5.92 2.86 4.12
CA ALA A 36 -5.21 3.88 4.88
C ALA A 36 -3.68 3.78 4.76
N LEU A 37 -3.16 2.56 4.53
CA LEU A 37 -1.75 2.30 4.26
C LEU A 37 -1.30 2.74 2.85
N MET A 38 -2.24 2.97 1.93
CA MET A 38 -1.93 3.44 0.57
C MET A 38 -1.50 4.91 0.51
N TYR A 39 -1.75 5.70 1.56
CA TYR A 39 -1.38 7.12 1.56
C TYR A 39 0.11 7.30 1.22
N PRO A 40 0.47 8.11 0.21
CA PRO A 40 -0.27 9.27 -0.32
C PRO A 40 -1.27 8.98 -1.44
N PHE A 41 -1.36 7.73 -1.91
CA PHE A 41 -2.30 7.33 -2.93
C PHE A 41 -3.73 7.21 -2.39
N ARG A 42 -4.70 7.36 -3.28
CA ARG A 42 -6.12 7.11 -3.01
C ARG A 42 -6.57 5.93 -3.86
N TYR A 43 -7.22 4.96 -3.23
CA TYR A 43 -7.83 3.85 -3.95
C TYR A 43 -8.97 4.36 -4.85
N ASN A 44 -8.95 3.99 -6.12
CA ASN A 44 -9.84 4.54 -7.15
C ASN A 44 -10.82 3.52 -7.76
N HIS A 45 -10.77 2.26 -7.32
CA HIS A 45 -11.62 1.19 -7.86
C HIS A 45 -12.78 0.86 -6.92
N VAL A 46 -13.46 -0.26 -7.17
CA VAL A 46 -14.63 -0.68 -6.41
C VAL A 46 -14.24 -1.02 -4.96
N TYR A 47 -14.88 -0.36 -4.00
CA TYR A 47 -14.64 -0.54 -2.57
C TYR A 47 -15.97 -0.87 -1.86
N ILE A 48 -16.17 -2.13 -1.47
CA ILE A 48 -17.39 -2.63 -0.81
C ILE A 48 -16.98 -3.49 0.40
N PRO A 49 -16.64 -2.89 1.56
CA PRO A 49 -16.14 -3.63 2.72
C PRO A 49 -17.10 -4.68 3.27
N LEU A 50 -18.40 -4.52 3.01
CA LEU A 50 -19.44 -5.48 3.36
C LEU A 50 -20.29 -5.73 2.11
N LEU A 51 -19.96 -6.78 1.35
CA LEU A 51 -20.71 -7.20 0.18
C LEU A 51 -21.97 -7.97 0.61
N PRO A 52 -23.18 -7.48 0.27
CA PRO A 52 -24.41 -8.21 0.53
C PRO A 52 -24.46 -9.54 -0.24
N ALA A 53 -25.05 -10.57 0.34
CA ALA A 53 -25.18 -11.89 -0.30
C ALA A 53 -25.86 -11.84 -1.68
N ALA A 54 -26.85 -10.95 -1.84
CA ALA A 54 -27.56 -10.77 -3.11
C ALA A 54 -26.67 -10.24 -4.26
N LEU A 55 -25.47 -9.73 -3.95
CA LEU A 55 -24.53 -9.16 -4.91
C LEU A 55 -23.24 -9.99 -5.05
N VAL A 56 -23.25 -11.25 -4.59
CA VAL A 56 -22.05 -12.11 -4.60
C VAL A 56 -21.50 -12.35 -6.02
N GLU A 57 -22.38 -12.33 -7.03
CA GLU A 57 -22.02 -12.42 -8.45
C GLU A 57 -21.05 -11.31 -8.92
N ILE A 58 -20.99 -10.16 -8.21
CA ILE A 58 -20.08 -9.07 -8.54
C ILE A 58 -18.62 -9.47 -8.31
N LEU A 59 -18.34 -10.51 -7.50
CA LEU A 59 -16.96 -11.01 -7.30
C LEU A 59 -16.29 -11.46 -8.61
N SER A 60 -17.07 -11.80 -9.64
CA SER A 60 -16.57 -12.17 -10.97
C SER A 60 -16.28 -10.97 -11.88
N THR A 61 -16.48 -9.72 -11.43
CA THR A 61 -16.19 -8.51 -12.23
C THR A 61 -14.72 -8.50 -12.69
N PRO A 62 -14.41 -8.07 -13.93
CA PRO A 62 -13.02 -8.01 -14.41
C PRO A 62 -12.20 -6.87 -13.76
N THR A 63 -12.86 -5.89 -13.14
CA THR A 63 -12.19 -4.72 -12.56
C THR A 63 -11.56 -5.04 -11.20
N PRO A 64 -10.44 -4.40 -10.83
CA PRO A 64 -9.92 -4.47 -9.47
C PRO A 64 -10.98 -4.07 -8.43
N PHE A 65 -10.90 -4.67 -7.24
CA PHE A 65 -11.78 -4.32 -6.14
C PHE A 65 -11.15 -4.61 -4.78
N ILE A 66 -11.67 -3.96 -3.75
CA ILE A 66 -11.54 -4.37 -2.35
C ILE A 66 -12.96 -4.65 -1.85
N MET A 67 -13.25 -5.90 -1.54
CA MET A 67 -14.54 -6.30 -0.99
C MET A 67 -14.37 -7.13 0.27
N GLY A 68 -15.40 -7.16 1.12
CA GLY A 68 -15.44 -8.05 2.28
C GLY A 68 -16.71 -8.90 2.28
N VAL A 69 -16.58 -10.20 2.55
CA VAL A 69 -17.68 -11.16 2.61
C VAL A 69 -17.74 -11.86 3.95
N HIS A 70 -18.95 -12.06 4.45
CA HIS A 70 -19.19 -12.81 5.67
C HIS A 70 -18.92 -14.30 5.44
N SER A 71 -18.41 -15.02 6.46
CA SER A 71 -18.06 -16.44 6.36
C SER A 71 -19.22 -17.38 5.96
N SER A 72 -20.47 -16.91 6.05
CA SER A 72 -21.63 -17.65 5.52
C SER A 72 -21.60 -17.83 3.99
N LEU A 73 -20.80 -17.03 3.26
CA LEU A 73 -20.66 -17.08 1.80
C LEU A 73 -19.38 -17.80 1.34
N LYS A 74 -18.70 -18.53 2.23
CA LYS A 74 -17.39 -19.15 1.96
C LYS A 74 -17.37 -20.07 0.73
N HIS A 75 -18.48 -20.72 0.41
CA HIS A 75 -18.57 -21.59 -0.77
C HIS A 75 -18.33 -20.81 -2.07
N GLU A 76 -19.01 -19.67 -2.24
CA GLU A 76 -18.88 -18.78 -3.40
C GLU A 76 -17.44 -18.23 -3.57
N VAL A 77 -16.71 -18.08 -2.47
CA VAL A 77 -15.31 -17.62 -2.48
C VAL A 77 -14.36 -18.65 -3.10
N SER A 78 -14.65 -19.95 -2.92
CA SER A 78 -13.74 -21.03 -3.33
C SER A 78 -13.66 -21.22 -4.85
N GLU A 79 -14.58 -20.63 -5.61
CA GLU A 79 -14.65 -20.76 -7.07
C GLU A 79 -13.88 -19.65 -7.81
N LEU A 80 -13.34 -18.67 -7.08
CA LEU A 80 -12.66 -17.51 -7.68
C LEU A 80 -11.19 -17.83 -8.01
N MET A 81 -10.83 -17.71 -9.29
CA MET A 81 -9.48 -18.06 -9.79
C MET A 81 -8.51 -16.87 -9.86
N ASP A 82 -8.99 -15.63 -9.76
CA ASP A 82 -8.20 -14.41 -9.93
C ASP A 82 -8.33 -13.41 -8.78
N VAL A 83 -8.85 -13.87 -7.63
CA VAL A 83 -9.09 -13.06 -6.44
C VAL A 83 -8.16 -13.49 -5.32
N ILE A 84 -7.39 -12.53 -4.78
CA ILE A 84 -6.55 -12.76 -3.60
C ILE A 84 -7.45 -12.66 -2.36
N VAL A 85 -7.49 -13.74 -1.58
CA VAL A 85 -8.37 -13.85 -0.41
C VAL A 85 -7.57 -13.65 0.86
N ALA A 86 -8.01 -12.72 1.71
CA ALA A 86 -7.51 -12.54 3.07
C ALA A 86 -8.52 -13.09 4.08
N ASP A 87 -8.22 -14.25 4.65
CA ASP A 87 -9.00 -14.82 5.74
C ASP A 87 -8.58 -14.17 7.07
N LEU A 88 -9.40 -13.24 7.56
CA LEU A 88 -9.14 -12.52 8.80
C LEU A 88 -9.38 -13.38 10.05
N ASP A 89 -10.14 -14.47 9.92
CA ASP A 89 -10.41 -15.38 11.05
C ASP A 89 -9.27 -16.39 11.20
N GLY A 90 -8.79 -16.93 10.09
CA GLY A 90 -7.64 -17.84 10.04
C GLY A 90 -6.28 -17.15 10.04
N GLY A 91 -6.22 -15.84 9.77
CA GLY A 91 -4.99 -15.07 9.69
C GLY A 91 -4.11 -15.44 8.50
N SER A 92 -4.71 -15.83 7.37
CA SER A 92 -4.01 -16.32 6.18
C SER A 92 -4.34 -15.50 4.93
N ILE A 93 -3.48 -15.60 3.92
CA ILE A 93 -3.72 -15.05 2.58
C ILE A 93 -3.55 -16.16 1.57
N THR A 94 -4.51 -16.26 0.66
CA THR A 94 -4.48 -17.16 -0.49
C THR A 94 -4.32 -16.33 -1.74
N VAL A 95 -3.20 -16.50 -2.43
CA VAL A 95 -2.95 -15.96 -3.76
C VAL A 95 -3.18 -17.10 -4.75
N PRO A 96 -4.14 -16.98 -5.70
CA PRO A 96 -4.36 -18.04 -6.70
C PRO A 96 -3.14 -18.26 -7.60
N ASP A 97 -2.93 -19.49 -8.06
CA ASP A 97 -1.75 -19.87 -8.87
C ASP A 97 -1.63 -19.06 -10.19
N GLY A 98 -2.76 -18.64 -10.77
CA GLY A 98 -2.80 -17.82 -11.98
C GLY A 98 -2.47 -16.34 -11.76
N VAL A 99 -2.33 -15.90 -10.50
CA VAL A 99 -2.08 -14.49 -10.16
C VAL A 99 -0.59 -14.26 -9.93
N SER A 100 0.05 -13.58 -10.87
CA SER A 100 1.41 -13.07 -10.70
C SER A 100 1.38 -11.80 -9.85
N LEU A 101 1.64 -11.98 -8.55
CA LEU A 101 1.78 -10.89 -7.59
C LEU A 101 3.22 -10.37 -7.57
N ALA A 102 3.42 -9.13 -8.01
CA ALA A 102 4.69 -8.45 -7.88
C ALA A 102 4.85 -7.91 -6.45
N LEU A 103 6.03 -8.11 -5.85
CA LEU A 103 6.36 -7.62 -4.50
C LEU A 103 7.24 -6.38 -4.58
N LEU A 104 7.26 -5.59 -3.50
CA LEU A 104 8.22 -4.49 -3.34
C LEU A 104 9.65 -4.95 -3.70
N PRO A 105 10.44 -4.13 -4.42
CA PRO A 105 11.83 -4.47 -4.74
C PRO A 105 12.69 -4.55 -3.48
N GLU A 106 13.75 -5.37 -3.50
CA GLU A 106 14.78 -5.30 -2.47
C GLU A 106 15.72 -4.10 -2.70
N PRO A 107 16.27 -3.49 -1.63
CA PRO A 107 16.12 -3.82 -0.20
C PRO A 107 14.86 -3.23 0.45
N LEU A 108 13.98 -2.58 -0.33
CA LEU A 108 12.84 -1.83 0.21
C LEU A 108 11.84 -2.74 0.95
N LEU A 109 11.64 -3.97 0.46
CA LEU A 109 10.78 -4.96 1.11
C LEU A 109 11.31 -5.36 2.49
N SER A 110 12.56 -5.83 2.56
CA SER A 110 13.20 -6.23 3.83
C SER A 110 13.26 -5.07 4.82
N GLN A 111 13.67 -3.88 4.39
CA GLN A 111 13.67 -2.69 5.24
C GLN A 111 12.28 -2.34 5.76
N THR A 112 11.24 -2.40 4.93
CA THR A 112 9.87 -2.13 5.37
C THR A 112 9.43 -3.16 6.43
N GLN A 113 9.77 -4.43 6.24
CA GLN A 113 9.50 -5.49 7.22
C GLN A 113 10.22 -5.25 8.55
N ASP A 114 11.49 -4.85 8.51
CA ASP A 114 12.29 -4.59 9.71
C ASP A 114 11.73 -3.40 10.50
N HIS A 115 11.41 -2.29 9.82
CA HIS A 115 10.80 -1.12 10.47
C HIS A 115 9.44 -1.45 11.08
N LEU A 116 8.59 -2.24 10.41
CA LEU A 116 7.33 -2.70 10.98
C LEU A 116 7.55 -3.59 12.21
N SER A 117 8.61 -4.41 12.22
CA SER A 117 8.95 -5.26 13.35
C SER A 117 9.36 -4.41 14.55
N LEU A 118 10.18 -3.38 14.36
CA LEU A 118 10.58 -2.46 15.42
C LEU A 118 9.41 -1.66 15.99
N VAL A 119 8.44 -1.27 15.16
CA VAL A 119 7.23 -0.57 15.63
C VAL A 119 6.31 -1.49 16.44
N LEU A 120 6.12 -2.73 15.99
CA LEU A 120 5.23 -3.69 16.66
C LEU A 120 5.88 -4.36 17.89
N GLN A 121 7.20 -4.44 17.90
CA GLN A 121 8.00 -5.11 18.92
C GLN A 121 9.23 -4.23 19.26
N PRO A 122 9.03 -3.09 19.94
CA PRO A 122 10.09 -2.13 20.24
C PRO A 122 11.23 -2.74 21.07
N GLU A 123 10.94 -3.78 21.84
CA GLU A 123 11.90 -4.57 22.62
C GLU A 123 13.04 -5.16 21.75
N LEU A 124 12.81 -5.39 20.45
CA LEU A 124 13.81 -5.90 19.52
C LEU A 124 15.02 -4.97 19.38
N THR A 125 14.85 -3.66 19.60
CA THR A 125 15.94 -2.67 19.52
C THR A 125 17.05 -2.94 20.53
N CYS A 126 16.72 -3.57 21.66
CA CYS A 126 17.64 -3.87 22.74
C CYS A 126 17.91 -5.37 22.92
N ALA A 127 17.42 -6.22 22.02
CA ALA A 127 17.49 -7.67 22.17
C ALA A 127 18.91 -8.22 22.28
N ASP A 128 19.89 -7.55 21.65
CA ASP A 128 21.30 -7.95 21.66
C ASP A 128 22.09 -7.41 22.87
N TYR A 129 21.50 -6.55 23.70
CA TYR A 129 22.20 -6.02 24.88
C TYR A 129 22.21 -7.04 26.02
N ALA A 130 23.41 -7.38 26.50
CA ALA A 130 23.57 -8.21 27.69
C ALA A 130 22.95 -7.59 28.96
N PHE A 131 22.82 -6.25 28.98
CA PHE A 131 22.19 -5.48 30.05
C PHE A 131 21.23 -4.45 29.43
N PRO A 132 19.97 -4.82 29.16
CA PRO A 132 19.02 -3.91 28.54
C PRO A 132 18.66 -2.76 29.50
N PRO A 133 18.50 -1.52 29.01
CA PRO A 133 17.99 -0.42 29.81
C PRO A 133 16.55 -0.73 30.30
N LEU A 134 16.15 -0.16 31.44
CA LEU A 134 14.79 -0.32 31.97
C LEU A 134 13.77 0.07 30.88
N ALA A 135 12.91 -0.87 30.50
CA ALA A 135 12.11 -0.85 29.28
C ALA A 135 11.41 0.50 29.03
N THR A 136 11.51 0.98 27.79
CA THR A 136 10.72 2.09 27.27
C THR A 136 9.24 1.68 27.23
N ARG A 137 8.39 2.49 27.86
CA ARG A 137 6.94 2.28 27.98
C ARG A 137 6.33 1.95 26.61
N ALA A 138 5.51 0.89 26.53
CA ALA A 138 4.81 0.51 25.30
C ALA A 138 4.05 1.70 24.70
N PRO A 139 4.10 1.91 23.37
CA PRO A 139 3.43 3.02 22.73
C PRO A 139 1.91 2.94 22.94
N HIS A 140 1.29 4.11 23.17
CA HIS A 140 -0.16 4.24 23.27
C HIS A 140 -0.81 3.96 21.89
N ALA A 141 -1.97 3.31 21.82
CA ALA A 141 -2.56 2.81 20.56
C ALA A 141 -2.66 3.86 19.40
N PRO A 142 -3.11 5.10 19.62
CA PRO A 142 -3.03 6.20 18.64
C PRO A 142 -1.64 6.54 18.10
N MET A 143 -0.57 6.31 18.88
CA MET A 143 0.81 6.49 18.41
C MET A 143 1.22 5.33 17.52
N LEU A 144 0.85 4.11 17.89
CA LEU A 144 1.15 2.91 17.10
C LEU A 144 0.58 3.01 15.68
N ASP A 145 -0.67 3.44 15.51
CA ASP A 145 -1.26 3.66 14.18
C ASP A 145 -0.45 4.65 13.34
N LYS A 146 -0.07 5.79 13.93
CA LYS A 146 0.73 6.81 13.24
C LYS A 146 2.11 6.28 12.85
N GLU A 147 2.76 5.52 13.72
CA GLU A 147 4.06 4.91 13.46
C GLU A 147 3.99 3.89 12.33
N LEU A 148 2.99 3.00 12.35
CA LEU A 148 2.76 2.03 11.27
C LEU A 148 2.55 2.74 9.92
N ARG A 149 1.68 3.75 9.88
CA ARG A 149 1.44 4.53 8.66
C ARG A 149 2.69 5.28 8.20
N ALA A 150 3.48 5.81 9.13
CA ALA A 150 4.74 6.48 8.82
C ALA A 150 5.77 5.53 8.18
N VAL A 151 5.78 4.24 8.52
CA VAL A 151 6.63 3.25 7.83
C VAL A 151 6.27 3.18 6.34
N PHE A 152 5.00 2.97 5.99
CA PHE A 152 4.57 2.90 4.59
C PHE A 152 4.79 4.22 3.83
N MET A 153 4.57 5.37 4.48
CA MET A 153 4.87 6.66 3.88
C MET A 153 6.35 6.81 3.53
N ARG A 154 7.27 6.36 4.40
CA ARG A 154 8.71 6.35 4.10
C ARG A 154 9.04 5.37 2.98
N THR A 155 8.42 4.19 2.98
CA THR A 155 8.55 3.21 1.88
C THR A 155 8.18 3.84 0.54
N PHE A 156 7.07 4.59 0.47
CA PHE A 156 6.70 5.30 -0.75
C PHE A 156 7.64 6.43 -1.10
N ALA A 157 8.11 7.21 -0.13
CA ALA A 157 9.04 8.31 -0.38
C ALA A 157 10.37 7.79 -0.94
N GLN A 158 10.85 6.64 -0.44
CA GLN A 158 11.99 5.92 -0.99
C GLN A 158 11.69 5.37 -2.39
N LEU A 159 10.54 4.69 -2.59
CA LEU A 159 10.15 4.17 -3.90
C LEU A 159 10.06 5.27 -4.96
N LEU A 160 9.50 6.43 -4.61
CA LEU A 160 9.24 7.55 -5.52
C LEU A 160 10.33 8.63 -5.50
N GLN A 161 11.46 8.42 -4.82
CA GLN A 161 12.56 9.38 -4.82
C GLN A 161 12.91 9.84 -6.26
N GLY A 162 12.99 11.16 -6.46
CA GLY A 162 13.24 11.76 -7.77
C GLY A 162 12.01 11.92 -8.69
N TYR A 163 10.81 11.42 -8.34
CA TYR A 163 9.66 11.43 -9.26
C TYR A 163 9.30 12.82 -9.80
N ARG A 164 9.51 13.87 -8.99
CA ARG A 164 9.23 15.26 -9.36
C ARG A 164 10.08 15.75 -10.52
N SER A 165 11.32 15.27 -10.65
CA SER A 165 12.23 15.61 -11.76
C SER A 165 11.74 15.03 -13.09
N CYS A 166 10.87 14.03 -13.04
CA CYS A 166 10.28 13.39 -14.21
C CYS A 166 8.90 13.96 -14.58
N LEU A 167 8.49 15.09 -13.98
CA LEU A 167 7.25 15.77 -14.30
C LEU A 167 7.42 16.82 -15.39
N THR A 168 6.52 16.83 -16.35
CA THR A 168 6.42 17.90 -17.36
C THR A 168 5.07 18.60 -17.24
N LEU A 169 5.12 19.94 -17.16
CA LEU A 169 3.95 20.79 -17.03
C LEU A 169 3.67 21.48 -18.37
N ILE A 170 2.60 21.07 -19.02
CA ILE A 170 2.14 21.59 -20.31
C ILE A 170 1.10 22.69 -20.05
N ARG A 171 1.42 23.93 -20.45
CA ARG A 171 0.61 25.15 -20.17
C ARG A 171 -0.12 25.73 -21.38
N ILE A 172 -0.22 25.00 -22.48
CA ILE A 172 -0.91 25.45 -23.70
C ILE A 172 -2.44 25.35 -23.61
N HIS A 173 -2.97 24.74 -22.55
CA HIS A 173 -4.40 24.57 -22.30
C HIS A 173 -4.87 25.46 -21.13
N PRO A 174 -6.16 25.83 -21.07
CA PRO A 174 -6.71 26.62 -19.95
C PRO A 174 -6.50 25.97 -18.57
N LYS A 175 -6.49 24.64 -18.53
CA LYS A 175 -6.06 23.85 -17.38
C LYS A 175 -4.69 23.24 -17.69
N PRO A 176 -3.64 23.53 -16.89
CA PRO A 176 -2.35 22.91 -17.09
C PRO A 176 -2.45 21.39 -17.03
N VAL A 177 -1.77 20.71 -17.95
CA VAL A 177 -1.68 19.25 -17.99
C VAL A 177 -0.33 18.84 -17.44
N ILE A 178 -0.31 17.83 -16.58
CA ILE A 178 0.93 17.28 -16.02
C ILE A 178 1.12 15.88 -16.54
N THR A 179 2.29 15.62 -17.10
CA THR A 179 2.70 14.31 -17.58
C THR A 179 3.88 13.81 -16.77
N PHE A 180 3.97 12.49 -16.62
CA PHE A 180 5.07 11.82 -15.93
C PHE A 180 5.89 11.02 -16.94
N HIS A 181 7.19 11.29 -17.02
CA HIS A 181 8.12 10.55 -17.87
C HIS A 181 8.54 9.24 -17.22
N LYS A 182 7.68 8.22 -17.34
CA LYS A 182 7.89 6.88 -16.75
C LYS A 182 9.27 6.27 -17.09
N ALA A 183 9.67 6.30 -18.37
CA ALA A 183 10.93 5.71 -18.80
C ALA A 183 12.16 6.42 -18.19
N ALA A 184 12.11 7.75 -18.08
CA ALA A 184 13.19 8.53 -17.45
C ALA A 184 13.30 8.18 -15.96
N PHE A 185 12.17 8.17 -15.24
CA PHE A 185 12.14 7.78 -13.84
C PHE A 185 12.70 6.38 -13.59
N LEU A 186 12.24 5.39 -14.36
CA LEU A 186 12.71 4.01 -14.22
C LEU A 186 14.21 3.88 -14.52
N GLY A 187 14.69 4.59 -15.55
CA GLY A 187 16.12 4.61 -15.91
C GLY A 187 17.00 5.25 -14.83
N GLU A 188 16.63 6.45 -14.35
CA GLU A 188 17.35 7.17 -13.29
C GLU A 188 17.39 6.39 -11.97
N ARG A 189 16.36 5.57 -11.70
CA ARG A 189 16.25 4.75 -10.49
C ARG A 189 16.82 3.35 -10.63
N GLY A 190 17.21 2.92 -11.83
CA GLY A 190 17.62 1.53 -12.08
C GLY A 190 16.50 0.52 -11.84
N LEU A 191 15.25 0.90 -12.13
CA LEU A 191 14.04 0.10 -11.88
C LEU A 191 13.38 -0.39 -13.18
N THR A 192 14.09 -0.37 -14.30
CA THR A 192 13.56 -0.73 -15.64
C THR A 192 13.00 -2.15 -15.72
N ASP A 193 13.52 -3.07 -14.91
CA ASP A 193 13.09 -4.48 -14.85
C ASP A 193 12.29 -4.80 -13.58
N CYS A 194 11.94 -3.79 -12.78
CA CYS A 194 11.19 -3.98 -11.54
C CYS A 194 9.68 -4.04 -11.84
N ASP A 195 9.13 -5.25 -11.97
CA ASP A 195 7.71 -5.49 -12.28
C ASP A 195 6.77 -4.72 -11.33
N PHE A 196 7.04 -4.74 -10.02
CA PHE A 196 6.23 -4.00 -9.04
C PHE A 196 6.18 -2.50 -9.33
N THR A 197 7.35 -1.87 -9.54
CA THR A 197 7.40 -0.42 -9.79
C THR A 197 6.74 -0.09 -11.11
N ILE A 198 6.96 -0.89 -12.16
CA ILE A 198 6.34 -0.72 -13.47
C ILE A 198 4.82 -0.72 -13.34
N ARG A 199 4.25 -1.70 -12.62
CA ARG A 199 2.80 -1.81 -12.38
C ARG A 199 2.27 -0.63 -11.57
N VAL A 200 2.92 -0.26 -10.46
CA VAL A 200 2.51 0.90 -9.65
C VAL A 200 2.42 2.18 -10.47
N LEU A 201 3.37 2.41 -11.37
CA LEU A 201 3.39 3.60 -12.24
C LEU A 201 2.31 3.57 -13.34
N ASP A 202 1.78 2.39 -13.69
CA ASP A 202 0.66 2.23 -14.64
C ASP A 202 -0.71 2.35 -13.97
N CYS A 203 -0.77 2.27 -12.64
CA CYS A 203 -2.03 2.29 -11.91
C CYS A 203 -2.78 3.62 -12.01
N MET A 204 -4.11 3.55 -11.91
CA MET A 204 -4.99 4.73 -11.98
C MET A 204 -4.77 5.68 -10.79
N PHE A 205 -4.48 5.13 -9.62
CA PHE A 205 -4.19 5.93 -8.43
C PHE A 205 -2.90 6.75 -8.59
N PHE A 206 -1.91 6.24 -9.35
CA PHE A 206 -0.65 6.95 -9.56
C PHE A 206 -0.87 8.15 -10.49
N THR A 207 -1.65 7.96 -11.55
CA THR A 207 -2.06 9.08 -12.43
C THR A 207 -2.78 10.18 -11.64
N SER A 208 -3.69 9.79 -10.73
CA SER A 208 -4.39 10.73 -9.85
C SER A 208 -3.44 11.44 -8.88
N PHE A 209 -2.47 10.71 -8.32
CA PHE A 209 -1.43 11.27 -7.46
C PHE A 209 -0.60 12.32 -8.19
N ILE A 210 -0.18 12.06 -9.44
CA ILE A 210 0.56 13.05 -10.24
C ILE A 210 -0.30 14.26 -10.59
N ALA A 211 -1.56 14.06 -10.96
CA ALA A 211 -2.47 15.16 -11.26
C ALA A 211 -2.72 16.07 -10.03
N GLU A 212 -2.91 15.47 -8.85
CA GLU A 212 -3.13 16.21 -7.60
C GLU A 212 -1.85 16.85 -7.08
N ARG A 213 -0.70 16.16 -7.15
CA ARG A 213 0.53 16.56 -6.45
C ARG A 213 1.63 17.15 -7.31
N GLY A 214 1.52 17.01 -8.62
CA GLY A 214 2.46 17.56 -9.59
C GLY A 214 2.42 19.09 -9.74
N PRO A 215 1.28 19.79 -9.58
CA PRO A 215 1.28 21.24 -9.72
C PRO A 215 2.15 21.91 -8.66
N PRO A 216 3.00 22.89 -9.04
CA PRO A 216 3.86 23.57 -8.06
C PRO A 216 3.09 24.49 -7.11
N TRP A 217 1.88 24.93 -7.48
CA TRP A 217 1.06 25.87 -6.71
C TRP A 217 -0.20 25.16 -6.21
N ARG A 218 -0.07 24.47 -5.07
CA ARG A 218 -1.17 23.79 -4.38
C ARG A 218 -0.92 23.78 -2.87
N PRO A 219 -1.93 23.50 -2.03
CA PRO A 219 -1.70 23.21 -0.62
C PRO A 219 -0.78 22.00 -0.46
N CYS A 220 0.26 22.13 0.37
CA CYS A 220 1.11 21.02 0.79
C CYS A 220 0.42 20.22 1.88
N ASP A 221 0.62 18.90 1.88
CA ASP A 221 0.16 18.01 2.93
C ASP A 221 1.34 17.28 3.60
N VAL A 222 1.03 16.38 4.54
CA VAL A 222 2.04 15.65 5.34
C VAL A 222 2.98 14.84 4.44
N TRP A 223 2.52 14.38 3.28
CA TRP A 223 3.37 13.73 2.29
C TRP A 223 4.45 14.66 1.75
N ASP A 224 4.13 15.91 1.46
CA ASP A 224 5.11 16.87 0.94
C ASP A 224 6.18 17.20 1.96
N GLU A 225 5.78 17.39 3.21
CA GLU A 225 6.70 17.61 4.33
C GLU A 225 7.61 16.40 4.56
N LEU A 226 7.09 15.17 4.48
CA LEU A 226 7.91 13.98 4.57
C LEU A 226 8.88 13.89 3.39
N TYR A 227 8.37 14.04 2.17
CA TYR A 227 9.13 13.82 0.95
C TYR A 227 10.25 14.87 0.77
N SER A 228 10.04 16.12 1.21
CA SER A 228 11.09 17.15 1.16
C SER A 228 12.29 16.82 2.05
N ASN A 229 12.08 16.05 3.12
CA ASN A 229 13.10 15.73 4.12
C ASN A 229 13.67 14.30 3.97
N ILE A 230 13.20 13.51 3.00
CA ILE A 230 13.56 12.09 2.88
C ILE A 230 15.06 11.87 2.64
N SER A 231 15.71 12.74 1.86
CA SER A 231 17.14 12.66 1.55
C SER A 231 18.03 12.89 2.77
N ASP A 232 17.54 13.63 3.76
CA ASP A 232 18.27 13.85 5.02
C ASP A 232 18.04 12.69 6.00
N GLN A 233 16.85 12.09 5.98
CA GLN A 233 16.53 10.89 6.77
C GLN A 233 17.24 9.62 6.29
N LEU A 234 17.52 9.51 4.98
CA LEU A 234 18.25 8.36 4.41
C LEU A 234 19.76 8.38 4.68
N LYS A 235 20.31 9.50 5.15
CA LYS A 235 21.74 9.65 5.48
C LYS A 235 22.05 9.35 6.95
N GLN A 236 21.03 9.18 7.78
CA GLN A 236 21.12 8.84 9.21
C GLN A 236 20.94 7.33 9.38
#